data_AF-A0A7M2XHZ1-F1
#
_entry.id   AF-A0A7M2XHZ1-F1
#
_cell.length_a   1.000
_cell.length_b   1.000
_cell.length_c   1.000
_cell.angle_alpha   90.00
_cell.angle_beta   90.00
_cell.angle_gamma   90.00
#
_symmetry.space_group_name_H-M   'P 1'
#
loop_
_entity.id
_entity.type
_entity.pdbx_description
1 polymer ?
#
loop_
_entity_poly.entity_id
_entity_poly.type
_entity_poly.pdbx_seq_one_letter_code
_entity_poly.pdbx_strand_id
1 'polypeptide(L)'
;MQRAARERERAEAAAQRAAAADRARLEKEAKVAYVAQREAEAAQENALIATQLQDIEDLLAATLDVDDWVDLEALKQSVERRSFHPPGDLQPPTQQPQYFALPDQPRFVPPSTPSGLAAALGGNRRYNAELSAAAEVHREHMRGWWDAFQETFRQNAVLRDRWRTYERERYRRLEQSMRAHEAAEERRLRDVEVANEKLDRLIAGLRRREPAALEEYVGIVLANSAYPECFDVVHEYSYNSEDLELKVSVAVPAPREFPSTKSVRYVKASDEIVRTPLSATDLKRRYNNAVNQVALRTAHEVFEADREAVIDAVSLTVVADAVDPATGRDATVALLQLAVDRETFMALDLSRVEPAQTLKHLSAAVSKNPYGLVPLAGTGVRG
;
A
#
# COMPACT_ATOMS: atom_id res chain seq x y z
N MET A 1 33.45 -28.60 -63.10
CA MET A 1 33.49 -27.37 -62.27
C MET A 1 32.38 -26.36 -62.60
N GLN A 2 32.08 -26.05 -63.88
CA GLN A 2 31.06 -25.03 -64.23
C GLN A 2 29.60 -25.37 -63.86
N ARG A 3 29.18 -26.65 -63.83
CA ARG A 3 27.80 -27.04 -63.43
C ARG A 3 27.54 -26.82 -61.94
N ALA A 4 28.49 -27.20 -61.08
CA ALA A 4 28.40 -27.02 -59.64
C ALA A 4 28.37 -25.53 -59.23
N ALA A 5 29.07 -24.65 -59.97
CA ALA A 5 29.01 -23.20 -59.74
C ALA A 5 27.62 -22.62 -60.05
N ARG A 6 26.99 -23.02 -61.17
CA ARG A 6 25.63 -22.59 -61.53
C ARG A 6 24.55 -23.12 -60.59
N GLU A 7 24.73 -24.32 -60.04
CA GLU A 7 23.82 -24.88 -59.03
C GLU A 7 23.91 -24.12 -57.69
N ARG A 8 25.13 -23.76 -57.25
CA ARG A 8 25.33 -22.90 -56.07
C ARG A 8 24.70 -21.52 -56.26
N GLU A 9 24.93 -20.89 -57.40
CA GLU A 9 24.35 -19.58 -57.73
C GLU A 9 22.81 -19.62 -57.75
N ARG A 10 22.21 -20.69 -58.30
CA ARG A 10 20.75 -20.91 -58.27
C ARG A 10 20.21 -21.14 -56.86
N ALA A 11 20.93 -21.91 -56.04
CA ALA A 11 20.56 -22.17 -54.65
C ALA A 11 20.64 -20.90 -53.80
N GLU A 12 21.70 -20.10 -53.95
CA GLU A 12 21.86 -18.79 -53.31
C GLU A 12 20.75 -17.82 -53.72
N ALA A 13 20.44 -17.73 -55.03
CA ALA A 13 19.36 -16.89 -55.53
C ALA A 13 17.96 -17.36 -55.07
N ALA A 14 17.76 -18.66 -54.85
CA ALA A 14 16.52 -19.20 -54.28
C ALA A 14 16.42 -18.89 -52.77
N ALA A 15 17.51 -19.05 -52.03
CA ALA A 15 17.58 -18.71 -50.61
C ALA A 15 17.36 -17.21 -50.35
N GLN A 16 17.95 -16.33 -51.16
CA GLN A 16 17.71 -14.88 -51.08
C GLN A 16 16.26 -14.50 -51.33
N ARG A 17 15.60 -15.14 -52.30
CA ARG A 17 14.17 -14.92 -52.60
C ARG A 17 13.27 -15.43 -51.46
N ALA A 18 13.57 -16.61 -50.90
CA ALA A 18 12.84 -17.13 -49.74
C ALA A 18 12.98 -16.20 -48.53
N ALA A 19 14.20 -15.75 -48.22
CA ALA A 19 14.45 -14.81 -47.13
C ALA A 19 13.76 -13.45 -47.34
N ALA A 20 13.70 -12.94 -48.58
CA ALA A 20 12.97 -11.71 -48.89
C ALA A 20 11.44 -11.87 -48.73
N ALA A 21 10.89 -13.01 -49.14
CA ALA A 21 9.47 -13.33 -48.97
C ALA A 21 9.11 -13.50 -47.48
N ASP A 22 9.98 -14.17 -46.70
CA ASP A 22 9.80 -14.29 -45.25
C ASP A 22 9.86 -12.94 -44.55
N ARG A 23 10.81 -12.06 -44.91
CA ARG A 23 10.86 -10.68 -44.38
C ARG A 23 9.58 -9.89 -44.70
N ALA A 24 9.13 -9.92 -45.95
CA ALA A 24 7.90 -9.24 -46.35
C ALA A 24 6.65 -9.80 -45.63
N ARG A 25 6.61 -11.12 -45.38
CA ARG A 25 5.55 -11.75 -44.58
C ARG A 25 5.58 -11.24 -43.13
N LEU A 26 6.75 -11.27 -42.49
CA LEU A 26 6.93 -10.81 -41.11
C LEU A 26 6.61 -9.33 -40.95
N GLU A 27 7.01 -8.48 -41.90
CA GLU A 27 6.68 -7.04 -41.90
C GLU A 27 5.16 -6.81 -42.02
N LYS A 28 4.48 -7.58 -42.87
CA LYS A 28 3.02 -7.52 -43.01
C LYS A 28 2.32 -7.98 -41.73
N GLU A 29 2.76 -9.10 -41.15
CA GLU A 29 2.24 -9.63 -39.89
C GLU A 29 2.45 -8.63 -38.74
N ALA A 30 3.63 -8.02 -38.65
CA ALA A 30 3.94 -6.98 -37.66
C ALA A 30 3.04 -5.74 -37.82
N LYS A 31 2.81 -5.27 -39.06
CA LYS A 31 1.90 -4.14 -39.34
C LYS A 31 0.45 -4.46 -38.96
N VAL A 32 -0.01 -5.68 -39.21
CA VAL A 32 -1.36 -6.13 -38.81
C VAL A 32 -1.47 -6.20 -37.29
N ALA A 33 -0.47 -6.78 -36.61
CA ALA A 33 -0.43 -6.86 -35.16
C ALA A 33 -0.41 -5.47 -34.51
N TYR A 34 0.37 -4.54 -35.04
CA TYR A 34 0.41 -3.16 -34.58
C TYR A 34 -0.94 -2.46 -34.70
N VAL A 35 -1.59 -2.55 -35.87
CA VAL A 35 -2.94 -1.98 -36.06
C VAL A 35 -3.95 -2.59 -35.09
N ALA A 36 -3.92 -3.92 -34.90
CA ALA A 36 -4.80 -4.60 -33.95
C ALA A 36 -4.54 -4.15 -32.49
N GLN A 37 -3.28 -3.94 -32.12
CA GLN A 37 -2.92 -3.39 -30.81
C GLN A 37 -3.50 -1.98 -30.61
N ARG A 38 -3.35 -1.09 -31.59
CA ARG A 38 -3.89 0.28 -31.51
C ARG A 38 -5.42 0.32 -31.49
N GLU A 39 -6.07 -0.59 -32.22
CA GLU A 39 -7.53 -0.76 -32.14
C GLU A 39 -7.96 -1.28 -30.76
N ALA A 40 -7.21 -2.21 -30.17
CA ALA A 40 -7.49 -2.73 -28.83
C ALA A 40 -7.30 -1.66 -27.73
N GLU A 41 -6.26 -0.82 -27.83
CA GLU A 41 -6.03 0.30 -26.92
C GLU A 41 -7.20 1.30 -26.96
N ALA A 42 -7.65 1.69 -28.15
CA ALA A 42 -8.82 2.56 -28.31
C ALA A 42 -10.11 1.91 -27.77
N ALA A 43 -10.27 0.59 -27.91
CA ALA A 43 -11.41 -0.13 -27.35
C ALA A 43 -11.38 -0.17 -25.81
N GLN A 44 -10.21 -0.38 -25.20
CA GLN A 44 -10.03 -0.32 -23.75
C GLN A 44 -10.34 1.09 -23.21
N GLU A 45 -9.82 2.14 -23.85
CA GLU A 45 -10.10 3.52 -23.45
C GLU A 45 -11.60 3.86 -23.57
N ASN A 46 -12.28 3.39 -24.62
CA ASN A 46 -13.73 3.53 -24.76
C ASN A 46 -14.50 2.82 -23.64
N ALA A 47 -14.07 1.63 -23.22
CA ALA A 47 -14.71 0.92 -22.12
C ALA A 47 -14.59 1.71 -20.81
N LEU A 48 -13.41 2.26 -20.51
CA LEU A 48 -13.20 3.11 -19.34
C LEU A 48 -14.06 4.38 -19.37
N ILE A 49 -14.13 5.07 -20.52
CA ILE A 49 -14.99 6.24 -20.70
C ILE A 49 -16.46 5.88 -20.47
N ALA A 50 -16.92 4.74 -21.01
CA ALA A 50 -18.29 4.29 -20.83
C ALA A 50 -18.62 4.02 -19.36
N THR A 51 -17.72 3.34 -18.63
CA THR A 51 -17.85 3.11 -17.18
C THR A 51 -17.91 4.43 -16.42
N GLN A 52 -16.95 5.34 -16.61
CA GLN A 52 -16.92 6.63 -15.93
C GLN A 52 -18.21 7.44 -16.14
N LEU A 53 -18.71 7.49 -17.37
CA LEU A 53 -19.95 8.21 -17.68
C LEU A 53 -21.20 7.54 -17.11
N GLN A 54 -21.17 6.22 -16.93
CA GLN A 54 -22.27 5.47 -16.31
C GLN A 54 -22.26 5.65 -14.79
N ASP A 55 -21.09 5.53 -14.15
CA ASP A 55 -20.94 5.71 -12.71
C ASP A 55 -21.43 7.11 -12.26
N ILE A 56 -21.22 8.14 -13.08
CA ILE A 56 -21.76 9.50 -12.85
C ILE A 56 -23.29 9.56 -13.03
N GLU A 57 -23.87 8.80 -13.95
CA GLU A 57 -25.33 8.78 -14.14
C GLU A 57 -26.04 7.99 -13.05
N ASP A 58 -25.33 7.09 -12.36
CA ASP A 58 -25.87 6.20 -11.33
C ASP A 58 -25.47 6.62 -9.90
N LEU A 59 -24.97 7.86 -9.69
CA LEU A 59 -24.50 8.33 -8.39
C LEU A 59 -25.49 8.08 -7.25
N LEU A 60 -26.77 8.45 -7.43
CA LEU A 60 -27.82 8.22 -6.45
C LEU A 60 -28.17 6.74 -6.35
N ALA A 61 -28.33 6.04 -7.47
CA ALA A 61 -28.71 4.64 -7.48
C ALA A 61 -27.69 3.74 -6.75
N ALA A 62 -26.40 4.08 -6.84
CA ALA A 62 -25.32 3.32 -6.21
C ALA A 62 -25.41 3.28 -4.68
N THR A 63 -26.04 4.26 -4.03
CA THR A 63 -26.19 4.28 -2.56
C THR A 63 -27.44 3.54 -2.10
N LEU A 64 -28.49 3.46 -2.91
CA LEU A 64 -29.79 2.91 -2.48
C LEU A 64 -29.77 1.40 -2.15
N ASP A 65 -28.77 0.67 -2.64
CA ASP A 65 -28.56 -0.75 -2.35
C ASP A 65 -27.60 -0.99 -1.16
N VAL A 66 -27.06 0.08 -0.58
CA VAL A 66 -26.10 0.07 0.54
C VAL A 66 -26.81 0.61 1.78
N ASP A 67 -26.59 -0.03 2.93
CA ASP A 67 -27.05 0.50 4.22
C ASP A 67 -26.01 1.50 4.72
N ASP A 68 -26.34 2.79 4.69
CA ASP A 68 -25.41 3.89 5.02
C ASP A 68 -25.15 4.01 6.53
N TRP A 69 -25.87 3.25 7.35
CA TRP A 69 -25.63 3.17 8.79
C TRP A 69 -24.30 2.49 9.11
N VAL A 70 -23.51 3.14 9.96
CA VAL A 70 -22.21 2.62 10.39
C VAL A 70 -22.30 2.04 11.80
N ASP A 71 -22.11 0.72 11.91
CA ASP A 71 -22.00 0.04 13.21
C ASP A 71 -20.66 0.37 13.88
N LEU A 72 -20.66 1.37 14.77
CA LEU A 72 -19.47 1.76 15.52
C LEU A 72 -18.94 0.67 16.45
N GLU A 73 -19.79 -0.26 16.92
CA GLU A 73 -19.34 -1.40 17.74
C GLU A 73 -18.56 -2.39 16.87
N ALA A 74 -18.98 -2.60 15.62
CA ALA A 74 -18.26 -3.47 14.67
C ALA A 74 -16.89 -2.90 14.25
N LEU A 75 -16.67 -1.59 14.39
CA LEU A 75 -15.37 -0.96 14.13
C LEU A 75 -14.34 -1.20 15.25
N LYS A 76 -14.76 -1.69 16.42
CA LYS A 76 -13.84 -1.99 17.52
C LYS A 76 -12.88 -3.12 17.14
N GLN A 77 -11.61 -2.88 17.40
CA GLN A 77 -10.56 -3.84 17.09
C GLN A 77 -10.34 -4.79 18.26
N SER A 78 -10.39 -6.10 18.00
CA SER A 78 -9.90 -7.12 18.92
C SER A 78 -8.45 -7.45 18.60
N VAL A 79 -7.60 -7.48 19.62
CA VAL A 79 -6.18 -7.66 19.44
C VAL A 79 -5.61 -8.76 20.34
N GLU A 80 -5.04 -9.78 19.71
CA GLU A 80 -4.26 -10.80 20.41
C GLU A 80 -2.77 -10.46 20.42
N ARG A 81 -2.09 -10.87 21.51
CA ARG A 81 -0.66 -10.62 21.66
C ARG A 81 0.16 -11.53 20.75
N ARG A 82 1.05 -10.97 19.94
CA ARG A 82 1.91 -11.75 19.04
C ARG A 82 3.08 -12.41 19.78
N SER A 83 3.32 -13.68 19.46
CA SER A 83 4.48 -14.41 19.96
C SER A 83 5.78 -13.85 19.37
N PHE A 84 6.85 -13.82 20.18
CA PHE A 84 8.18 -13.43 19.71
C PHE A 84 8.84 -14.60 18.98
N HIS A 85 9.29 -14.33 17.75
CA HIS A 85 10.10 -15.26 16.97
C HIS A 85 11.46 -14.61 16.71
N PRO A 86 12.56 -15.13 17.31
CA PRO A 86 13.88 -14.59 17.05
C PRO A 86 14.25 -14.71 15.56
N PRO A 87 14.98 -13.73 15.01
CA PRO A 87 15.62 -13.86 13.70
C PRO A 87 16.40 -15.17 13.57
N GLY A 88 16.36 -15.79 12.39
CA GLY A 88 16.90 -17.15 12.18
C GLY A 88 18.39 -17.30 12.50
N ASP A 89 19.18 -16.25 12.31
CA ASP A 89 20.60 -16.19 12.68
C ASP A 89 20.85 -16.14 14.20
N LEU A 90 19.82 -15.82 14.99
CA LEU A 90 19.87 -15.77 16.46
C LEU A 90 19.26 -17.02 17.11
N GLN A 91 18.53 -17.87 16.38
CA GLN A 91 17.82 -19.02 16.96
C GLN A 91 18.73 -20.12 17.54
N PRO A 92 19.65 -20.75 16.78
CA PRO A 92 20.48 -21.82 17.34
C PRO A 92 21.61 -21.25 18.22
N PRO A 93 21.97 -21.91 19.34
CA PRO A 93 23.26 -21.65 20.01
C PRO A 93 24.40 -21.89 19.03
N THR A 94 25.46 -21.08 19.05
CA THR A 94 26.60 -21.38 18.18
C THR A 94 27.32 -22.65 18.60
N GLN A 95 27.82 -23.37 17.60
CA GLN A 95 28.65 -24.54 17.84
C GLN A 95 29.91 -24.13 18.61
N GLN A 96 30.24 -24.87 19.67
CA GLN A 96 31.46 -24.66 20.43
C GLN A 96 32.70 -24.91 19.54
N PRO A 97 33.80 -24.17 19.75
CA PRO A 97 35.00 -24.33 18.94
C PRO A 97 35.63 -25.70 19.18
N GLN A 98 36.11 -26.33 18.10
CA GLN A 98 36.97 -27.51 18.20
C GLN A 98 38.39 -27.08 18.55
N TYR A 99 38.92 -27.58 19.65
CA TYR A 99 40.26 -27.25 20.12
C TYR A 99 41.32 -28.17 19.49
N PHE A 100 42.50 -27.62 19.25
CA PHE A 100 43.70 -28.38 18.88
C PHE A 100 44.11 -29.31 20.03
N ALA A 101 44.49 -30.54 19.69
CA ALA A 101 44.99 -31.52 20.66
C ALA A 101 46.35 -31.08 21.22
N LEU A 102 46.53 -31.22 22.53
CA LEU A 102 47.81 -30.91 23.18
C LEU A 102 48.88 -31.92 22.75
N PRO A 103 50.14 -31.49 22.53
CA PRO A 103 51.22 -32.40 22.18
C PRO A 103 51.55 -33.33 23.36
N ASP A 104 51.84 -34.59 23.04
CA ASP A 104 52.23 -35.60 24.04
C ASP A 104 53.58 -35.26 24.67
N GLN A 105 53.67 -35.41 25.99
CA GLN A 105 54.89 -35.11 26.73
C GLN A 105 56.00 -36.13 26.41
N PRO A 106 57.22 -35.68 26.03
CA PRO A 106 58.36 -36.56 25.82
C PRO A 106 58.69 -37.35 27.08
N ARG A 107 58.93 -38.66 26.95
CA ARG A 107 59.36 -39.52 28.05
C ARG A 107 60.87 -39.65 28.05
N PHE A 108 61.50 -39.55 29.22
CA PHE A 108 62.93 -39.81 29.35
C PHE A 108 63.19 -41.32 29.28
N VAL A 109 64.13 -41.73 28.41
CA VAL A 109 64.56 -43.12 28.30
C VAL A 109 66.08 -43.15 28.58
N PRO A 110 66.52 -43.65 29.74
CA PRO A 110 67.94 -43.72 30.06
C PRO A 110 68.64 -44.82 29.23
N PRO A 111 69.94 -44.65 28.90
CA PRO A 111 70.73 -45.70 28.27
C PRO A 111 70.89 -46.90 29.23
N SER A 112 71.12 -48.09 28.66
CA SER A 112 71.34 -49.32 29.43
C SER A 112 72.59 -49.20 30.30
N THR A 113 72.49 -49.61 31.57
CA THR A 113 73.62 -49.59 32.51
C THR A 113 74.72 -50.58 32.07
N PRO A 114 76.01 -50.19 32.11
CA PRO A 114 77.10 -51.09 31.74
C PRO A 114 77.21 -52.22 32.77
N SER A 115 77.29 -53.46 32.30
CA SER A 115 77.44 -54.66 33.14
C SER A 115 78.73 -55.44 32.77
N GLY A 116 79.34 -56.07 33.77
CA GLY A 116 80.55 -56.90 33.59
C GLY A 116 81.85 -56.13 33.29
N LEU A 117 82.82 -56.79 32.63
CA LEU A 117 84.16 -56.27 32.32
C LEU A 117 84.17 -54.94 31.53
N ALA A 118 83.04 -54.57 30.90
CA ALA A 118 82.85 -53.31 30.20
C ALA A 118 82.89 -52.08 31.14
N ALA A 119 82.47 -52.22 32.41
CA ALA A 119 82.51 -51.13 33.39
C ALA A 119 83.95 -50.75 33.80
N ALA A 120 84.88 -51.72 33.77
CA ALA A 120 86.29 -51.56 34.16
C ALA A 120 87.17 -50.91 33.06
N LEU A 121 86.77 -51.00 31.79
CA LEU A 121 87.50 -50.47 30.62
C LEU A 121 86.87 -49.17 30.09
N GLY A 122 86.63 -48.19 30.97
CA GLY A 122 86.10 -46.88 30.58
C GLY A 122 84.60 -46.84 30.25
N GLY A 123 83.87 -47.95 30.43
CA GLY A 123 82.41 -48.03 30.23
C GLY A 123 81.62 -47.09 31.14
N ASN A 124 82.08 -46.81 32.36
CA ASN A 124 81.46 -45.79 33.23
C ASN A 124 81.57 -44.38 32.65
N ARG A 125 82.69 -44.04 31.97
CA ARG A 125 82.84 -42.73 31.30
C ARG A 125 81.95 -42.65 30.06
N ARG A 126 81.84 -43.73 29.27
CA ARG A 126 80.95 -43.82 28.11
C ARG A 126 79.47 -43.79 28.50
N TYR A 127 79.06 -44.56 29.50
CA TYR A 127 77.70 -44.54 30.05
C TYR A 127 77.33 -43.15 30.58
N ASN A 128 78.21 -42.49 31.35
CA ASN A 128 77.95 -41.13 31.81
C ASN A 128 77.84 -40.13 30.65
N ALA A 129 78.64 -40.30 29.58
CA ALA A 129 78.56 -39.48 28.37
C ALA A 129 77.28 -39.75 27.55
N GLU A 130 76.85 -41.02 27.45
CA GLU A 130 75.59 -41.42 26.81
C GLU A 130 74.37 -40.98 27.63
N LEU A 131 74.46 -41.01 28.95
CA LEU A 131 73.43 -40.51 29.86
C LEU A 131 73.33 -38.99 29.79
N SER A 132 74.46 -38.26 29.71
CA SER A 132 74.45 -36.82 29.51
C SER A 132 73.90 -36.44 28.13
N ALA A 133 74.26 -37.17 27.08
CA ALA A 133 73.73 -36.97 25.74
C ALA A 133 72.21 -37.28 25.68
N ALA A 134 71.75 -38.37 26.29
CA ALA A 134 70.33 -38.70 26.40
C ALA A 134 69.56 -37.64 27.20
N ALA A 135 70.17 -37.09 28.26
CA ALA A 135 69.60 -35.99 29.04
C ALA A 135 69.59 -34.67 28.25
N GLU A 136 70.56 -34.43 27.36
CA GLU A 136 70.56 -33.28 26.43
C GLU A 136 69.44 -33.39 25.41
N VAL A 137 69.33 -34.53 24.71
CA VAL A 137 68.26 -34.81 23.75
C VAL A 137 66.88 -34.70 24.42
N HIS A 138 66.73 -35.24 25.64
CA HIS A 138 65.47 -35.12 26.37
C HIS A 138 65.18 -33.67 26.79
N ARG A 139 66.19 -32.89 27.21
CA ARG A 139 66.01 -31.46 27.49
C ARG A 139 65.62 -30.66 26.25
N GLU A 140 66.13 -31.01 25.08
CA GLU A 140 65.75 -30.40 23.80
C GLU A 140 64.34 -30.79 23.39
N HIS A 141 63.98 -32.08 23.48
CA HIS A 141 62.61 -32.54 23.25
C HIS A 141 61.62 -31.89 24.21
N MET A 142 61.97 -31.75 25.49
CA MET A 142 61.15 -31.07 26.49
C MET A 142 60.99 -29.58 26.18
N ARG A 143 62.05 -28.90 25.68
CA ARG A 143 61.95 -27.51 25.22
C ARG A 143 61.01 -27.39 24.02
N GLY A 144 61.21 -28.22 22.99
CA GLY A 144 60.34 -28.22 21.80
C GLY A 144 58.89 -28.58 22.13
N TRP A 145 58.66 -29.54 23.03
CA TRP A 145 57.33 -29.86 23.54
C TRP A 145 56.71 -28.68 24.29
N TRP A 146 57.47 -28.03 25.17
CA TRP A 146 56.98 -26.87 25.91
C TRP A 146 56.56 -25.73 24.98
N ASP A 147 57.38 -25.43 23.96
CA ASP A 147 57.06 -24.43 22.95
C ASP A 147 55.79 -24.80 22.15
N ALA A 148 55.68 -26.06 21.72
CA ALA A 148 54.50 -26.58 21.02
C ALA A 148 53.23 -26.58 21.89
N PHE A 149 53.38 -26.91 23.18
CA PHE A 149 52.31 -26.87 24.17
C PHE A 149 51.80 -25.43 24.36
N GLN A 150 52.72 -24.47 24.56
CA GLN A 150 52.39 -23.05 24.71
C GLN A 150 51.68 -22.51 23.47
N GLU A 151 52.15 -22.85 22.27
CA GLU A 151 51.52 -22.42 21.02
C GLU A 151 50.10 -23.02 20.86
N THR A 152 49.94 -24.32 21.10
CA THR A 152 48.61 -24.98 21.05
C THR A 152 47.65 -24.37 22.06
N PHE A 153 48.12 -24.09 23.28
CA PHE A 153 47.34 -23.45 24.32
C PHE A 153 46.90 -22.04 23.90
N ARG A 154 47.81 -21.26 23.29
CA ARG A 154 47.52 -19.92 22.76
C ARG A 154 46.48 -19.97 21.64
N GLN A 155 46.60 -20.91 20.70
CA GLN A 155 45.64 -21.10 19.61
C GLN A 155 44.24 -21.45 20.15
N ASN A 156 44.15 -22.37 21.11
CA ASN A 156 42.90 -22.73 21.76
C ASN A 156 42.29 -21.57 22.57
N ALA A 157 43.13 -20.73 23.19
CA ALA A 157 42.68 -19.52 23.88
C ALA A 157 42.05 -18.51 22.91
N VAL A 158 42.64 -18.31 21.72
CA VAL A 158 42.07 -17.44 20.66
C VAL A 158 40.72 -17.97 20.17
N LEU A 159 40.59 -19.28 19.92
CA LEU A 159 39.32 -19.89 19.50
C LEU A 159 38.22 -19.70 20.56
N ARG A 160 38.56 -19.91 21.83
CA ARG A 160 37.64 -19.72 22.96
C ARG A 160 37.21 -18.27 23.11
N ASP A 161 38.12 -17.31 22.97
CA ASP A 161 37.79 -15.89 23.09
C ASP A 161 36.91 -15.39 21.93
N ARG A 162 37.19 -15.83 20.70
CA ARG A 162 36.35 -15.55 19.52
C ARG A 162 34.92 -16.06 19.72
N TRP A 163 34.78 -17.32 20.12
CA TRP A 163 33.47 -17.91 20.39
C TRP A 163 32.71 -17.16 21.50
N ARG A 164 33.37 -16.86 22.63
CA ARG A 164 32.78 -16.08 23.73
C ARG A 164 32.33 -14.69 23.27
N THR A 165 33.11 -14.03 22.42
CA THR A 165 32.75 -12.71 21.88
C THR A 165 31.55 -12.79 20.96
N TYR A 166 31.50 -13.80 20.08
CA TYR A 166 30.34 -14.04 19.23
C TYR A 166 29.08 -14.32 20.06
N GLU A 167 29.13 -15.24 21.03
CA GLU A 167 27.96 -15.55 21.86
C GLU A 167 27.48 -14.32 22.65
N ARG A 168 28.38 -13.52 23.22
CA ARG A 168 27.99 -12.25 23.89
C ARG A 168 27.26 -11.31 22.94
N GLU A 169 27.72 -11.18 21.71
CA GLU A 169 27.07 -10.34 20.69
C GLU A 169 25.71 -10.91 20.28
N ARG A 170 25.61 -12.24 20.09
CA ARG A 170 24.34 -12.93 19.82
C ARG A 170 23.32 -12.70 20.94
N TYR A 171 23.70 -12.86 22.21
CA TYR A 171 22.81 -12.59 23.35
C TYR A 171 22.36 -11.13 23.40
N ARG A 172 23.27 -10.18 23.17
CA ARG A 172 22.91 -8.75 23.10
C ARG A 172 21.91 -8.46 21.99
N ARG A 173 22.11 -9.02 20.79
CA ARG A 173 21.18 -8.86 19.67
C ARG A 173 19.82 -9.52 19.93
N LEU A 174 19.81 -10.69 20.57
CA LEU A 174 18.58 -11.38 20.95
C LEU A 174 17.80 -10.56 21.98
N GLU A 175 18.47 -10.06 23.02
CA GLU A 175 17.85 -9.19 24.02
C GLU A 175 17.32 -7.89 23.40
N GLN A 176 18.09 -7.26 22.50
CA GLN A 176 17.63 -6.08 21.77
C GLN A 176 16.41 -6.38 20.89
N SER A 177 16.40 -7.52 20.20
CA SER A 177 15.28 -7.96 19.37
C SER A 177 14.02 -8.26 20.18
N MET A 178 14.17 -8.91 21.35
CA MET A 178 13.07 -9.14 22.29
C MET A 178 12.48 -7.83 22.79
N ARG A 179 13.33 -6.89 23.26
CA ARG A 179 12.88 -5.57 23.73
C ARG A 179 12.19 -4.77 22.63
N ALA A 180 12.71 -4.82 21.40
CA ALA A 180 12.10 -4.15 20.26
C ALA A 180 10.73 -4.74 19.92
N HIS A 181 10.58 -6.08 19.95
CA HIS A 181 9.31 -6.77 19.76
C HIS A 181 8.31 -6.40 20.85
N GLU A 182 8.71 -6.44 22.12
CA GLU A 182 7.86 -6.07 23.26
C GLU A 182 7.39 -4.62 23.16
N ALA A 183 8.29 -3.68 22.86
CA ALA A 183 7.95 -2.27 22.71
C ALA A 183 6.99 -2.03 21.52
N ALA A 184 7.23 -2.70 20.39
CA ALA A 184 6.34 -2.61 19.23
C ALA A 184 4.95 -3.19 19.53
N GLU A 185 4.90 -4.31 20.26
CA GLU A 185 3.66 -4.96 20.63
C GLU A 185 2.87 -4.15 21.65
N GLU A 186 3.52 -3.59 22.67
CA GLU A 186 2.87 -2.67 23.60
C GLU A 186 2.34 -1.42 22.91
N ARG A 187 3.10 -0.85 21.96
CA ARG A 187 2.64 0.30 21.17
C ARG A 187 1.38 -0.06 20.40
N ARG A 188 1.38 -1.21 19.73
CA ARG A 188 0.24 -1.70 18.96
C ARG A 188 -1.00 -1.93 19.83
N LEU A 189 -0.83 -2.54 21.01
CA LEU A 189 -1.92 -2.73 21.97
C LEU A 189 -2.48 -1.40 22.48
N ARG A 190 -1.61 -0.45 22.84
CA ARG A 190 -2.02 0.90 23.26
C ARG A 190 -2.74 1.67 22.14
N ASP A 191 -2.24 1.59 20.91
CA ASP A 191 -2.86 2.23 19.74
C ASP A 191 -4.29 1.70 19.52
N VAL A 192 -4.51 0.38 19.69
CA VAL A 192 -5.84 -0.25 19.63
C VAL A 192 -6.75 0.18 20.78
N GLU A 193 -6.23 0.17 22.02
CA GLU A 193 -6.98 0.61 23.20
C GLU A 193 -7.47 2.05 23.06
N VAL A 194 -6.57 2.97 22.69
CA VAL A 194 -6.90 4.39 22.46
C VAL A 194 -7.92 4.57 21.32
N ALA A 195 -7.85 3.76 20.26
CA ALA A 195 -8.83 3.79 19.18
C ALA A 195 -10.21 3.31 19.65
N ASN A 196 -10.27 2.20 20.39
CA ASN A 196 -11.52 1.67 20.93
C ASN A 196 -12.13 2.62 21.98
N GLU A 197 -11.32 3.25 22.84
CA GLU A 197 -11.79 4.27 23.80
C GLU A 197 -12.38 5.51 23.12
N LYS A 198 -11.90 5.87 21.91
CA LYS A 198 -12.52 6.93 21.11
C LYS A 198 -13.91 6.50 20.62
N LEU A 199 -14.02 5.29 20.09
CA LEU A 199 -15.32 4.73 19.67
C LEU A 199 -16.30 4.64 20.85
N ASP A 200 -15.85 4.20 22.02
CA ASP A 200 -16.69 4.14 23.23
C ASP A 200 -17.22 5.52 23.62
N ARG A 201 -16.37 6.56 23.56
CA ARG A 201 -16.79 7.94 23.83
C ARG A 201 -17.79 8.44 22.80
N LEU A 202 -17.55 8.18 21.52
CA LEU A 202 -18.46 8.55 20.43
C LEU A 202 -19.83 7.88 20.60
N ILE A 203 -19.86 6.55 20.80
CA ILE A 203 -21.08 5.77 21.04
C ILE A 203 -21.85 6.30 22.25
N ALA A 204 -21.14 6.59 23.35
CA ALA A 204 -21.77 7.13 24.55
C ALA A 204 -22.30 8.56 24.33
N GLY A 205 -21.61 9.38 23.54
CA GLY A 205 -22.05 10.73 23.16
C GLY A 205 -23.29 10.72 22.28
N LEU A 206 -23.36 9.82 21.28
CA LEU A 206 -24.54 9.60 20.45
C LEU A 206 -25.77 9.20 21.27
N ARG A 207 -25.60 8.27 22.23
CA ARG A 207 -26.68 7.88 23.16
C ARG A 207 -27.20 9.05 24.00
N ARG A 208 -26.34 10.03 24.30
CA ARG A 208 -26.70 11.27 25.00
C ARG A 208 -27.15 12.40 24.06
N ARG A 209 -27.18 12.16 22.74
CA ARG A 209 -27.49 13.14 21.69
C ARG A 209 -26.61 14.38 21.76
N GLU A 210 -25.33 14.18 22.05
CA GLU A 210 -24.36 15.27 22.09
C GLU A 210 -24.07 15.79 20.67
N PRO A 211 -24.16 17.12 20.42
CA PRO A 211 -23.99 17.66 19.07
C PRO A 211 -22.68 17.27 18.40
N ALA A 212 -21.57 17.36 19.13
CA ALA A 212 -20.24 17.01 18.62
C ALA A 212 -20.11 15.51 18.27
N ALA A 213 -20.80 14.63 18.99
CA ALA A 213 -20.80 13.19 18.70
C ALA A 213 -21.62 12.90 17.42
N LEU A 214 -22.74 13.60 17.23
CA LEU A 214 -23.53 13.47 16.01
C LEU A 214 -22.78 13.99 14.78
N GLU A 215 -22.12 15.15 14.89
CA GLU A 215 -21.26 15.67 13.82
C GLU A 215 -20.13 14.70 13.47
N GLU A 216 -19.44 14.14 14.48
CA GLU A 216 -18.39 13.14 14.23
C GLU A 216 -18.95 11.89 13.53
N TYR A 217 -20.13 11.42 13.92
CA TYR A 217 -20.79 10.28 13.26
C TYR A 217 -21.20 10.58 11.82
N VAL A 218 -21.84 11.73 11.56
CA VAL A 218 -22.17 12.19 10.20
C VAL A 218 -20.91 12.28 9.34
N GLY A 219 -19.78 12.70 9.93
CA GLY A 219 -18.49 12.68 9.28
C GLY A 219 -18.04 11.29 8.84
N ILE A 220 -18.21 10.28 9.69
CA ILE A 220 -17.89 8.89 9.35
C ILE A 220 -18.80 8.39 8.22
N VAL A 221 -20.10 8.68 8.28
CA VAL A 221 -21.09 8.31 7.25
C VAL A 221 -20.71 8.91 5.90
N LEU A 222 -20.53 10.23 5.83
CA LEU A 222 -20.22 10.93 4.59
C LEU A 222 -18.81 10.62 4.06
N ALA A 223 -17.85 10.27 4.93
CA ALA A 223 -16.53 9.80 4.51
C ALA A 223 -16.55 8.39 3.91
N ASN A 224 -17.55 7.57 4.26
CA ASN A 224 -17.77 6.25 3.66
C ASN A 224 -18.56 6.33 2.34
N SER A 225 -19.15 7.48 2.02
CA SER A 225 -19.86 7.69 0.76
C SER A 225 -18.89 7.63 -0.43
N ALA A 226 -19.00 6.56 -1.23
CA ALA A 226 -18.11 6.31 -2.35
C ALA A 226 -18.57 7.02 -3.62
N TYR A 227 -17.76 7.95 -4.12
CA TYR A 227 -17.95 8.61 -5.41
C TYR A 227 -16.94 8.08 -6.46
N PRO A 228 -17.27 8.11 -7.75
CA PRO A 228 -16.33 7.75 -8.82
C PRO A 228 -15.11 8.68 -8.79
N GLU A 229 -13.91 8.16 -9.10
CA GLU A 229 -12.67 8.98 -9.11
C GLU A 229 -12.75 10.22 -10.03
N CYS A 230 -13.59 10.14 -11.07
CA CYS A 230 -13.80 11.23 -12.01
C CYS A 230 -14.84 12.27 -11.55
N PHE A 231 -15.41 12.10 -10.36
CA PHE A 231 -16.39 12.99 -9.76
C PHE A 231 -16.22 13.06 -8.23
N ASP A 232 -15.14 13.69 -7.76
CA ASP A 232 -14.83 13.79 -6.33
C ASP A 232 -15.75 14.79 -5.60
N VAL A 233 -16.27 14.39 -4.43
CA VAL A 233 -17.24 15.18 -3.65
C VAL A 233 -16.75 15.36 -2.23
N VAL A 234 -16.77 16.62 -1.76
CA VAL A 234 -16.34 16.99 -0.42
C VAL A 234 -17.50 17.56 0.37
N HIS A 235 -17.64 17.11 1.62
CA HIS A 235 -18.71 17.55 2.52
C HIS A 235 -18.15 18.40 3.65
N GLU A 236 -18.78 19.55 3.88
CA GLU A 236 -18.66 20.31 5.12
C GLU A 236 -20.02 20.33 5.80
N TYR A 237 -20.07 20.16 7.12
CA TYR A 237 -21.33 20.07 7.83
C TYR A 237 -21.25 20.66 9.23
N SER A 238 -22.40 21.07 9.75
CA SER A 238 -22.58 21.45 11.16
C SER A 238 -24.01 21.15 11.60
N TYR A 239 -24.16 20.73 12.85
CA TYR A 239 -25.44 20.35 13.42
C TYR A 239 -25.92 21.39 14.44
N ASN A 240 -27.15 21.87 14.26
CA ASN A 240 -27.83 22.71 15.23
C ASN A 240 -28.79 21.86 16.09
N SER A 241 -28.45 21.68 17.37
CA SER A 241 -29.27 20.93 18.32
C SER A 241 -30.55 21.63 18.78
N GLU A 242 -30.64 22.96 18.65
CA GLU A 242 -31.87 23.68 19.00
C GLU A 242 -32.98 23.43 17.96
N ASP A 243 -32.60 23.41 16.69
CA ASP A 243 -33.51 23.22 15.55
C ASP A 243 -33.56 21.76 15.06
N LEU A 244 -32.72 20.87 15.62
CA LEU A 244 -32.50 19.49 15.17
C LEU A 244 -32.16 19.41 13.66
N GLU A 245 -31.41 20.40 13.18
CA GLU A 245 -31.12 20.63 11.76
C GLU A 245 -29.64 20.39 11.46
N LEU A 246 -29.35 19.59 10.43
CA LEU A 246 -28.02 19.44 9.86
C LEU A 246 -27.85 20.38 8.66
N LYS A 247 -26.85 21.25 8.71
CA LYS A 247 -26.42 22.06 7.57
C LYS A 247 -25.28 21.37 6.86
N VAL A 248 -25.39 21.19 5.55
CA VAL A 248 -24.38 20.52 4.72
C VAL A 248 -24.03 21.39 3.51
N SER A 249 -22.76 21.67 3.31
CA SER A 249 -22.21 22.23 2.06
C SER A 249 -21.50 21.10 1.32
N VAL A 250 -21.87 20.87 0.07
CA VAL A 250 -21.37 19.77 -0.76
C VAL A 250 -20.63 20.36 -1.95
N ALA A 251 -19.30 20.27 -1.95
CA ALA A 251 -18.47 20.71 -3.07
C ALA A 251 -18.39 19.59 -4.12
N VAL A 252 -18.79 19.91 -5.35
CA VAL A 252 -18.64 19.03 -6.52
C VAL A 252 -17.54 19.56 -7.45
N PRO A 253 -16.98 18.72 -8.35
CA PRO A 253 -15.94 19.16 -9.26
C PRO A 253 -16.44 20.27 -10.19
N ALA A 254 -15.57 21.19 -10.56
CA ALA A 254 -15.94 22.24 -11.50
C ALA A 254 -16.27 21.63 -12.89
N PRO A 255 -17.13 22.25 -13.71
CA PRO A 255 -17.47 21.74 -15.05
C PRO A 255 -16.28 21.47 -15.98
N ARG A 256 -15.14 22.13 -15.75
CA ARG A 256 -13.88 21.92 -16.48
C ARG A 256 -13.18 20.60 -16.14
N GLU A 257 -13.42 20.05 -14.96
CA GLU A 257 -12.89 18.77 -14.48
C GLU A 257 -13.79 17.60 -14.86
N PHE A 258 -15.03 17.88 -15.28
CA PHE A 258 -16.00 16.87 -15.69
C PHE A 258 -15.56 16.09 -16.96
N PRO A 259 -15.72 14.75 -17.01
CA PRO A 259 -15.39 13.95 -18.18
C PRO A 259 -16.08 14.43 -19.46
N SER A 260 -15.29 14.81 -20.46
CA SER A 260 -15.80 15.44 -21.69
C SER A 260 -15.60 14.61 -22.96
N THR A 261 -14.92 13.48 -22.88
CA THR A 261 -14.71 12.59 -24.02
C THR A 261 -15.89 11.64 -24.17
N LYS A 262 -16.46 11.54 -25.37
CA LYS A 262 -17.53 10.60 -25.71
C LYS A 262 -16.98 9.26 -26.15
N SER A 263 -15.97 9.29 -27.02
CA SER A 263 -15.39 8.09 -27.61
C SER A 263 -14.02 8.38 -28.23
N VAL A 264 -13.26 7.33 -28.43
CA VAL A 264 -11.92 7.35 -29.00
C VAL A 264 -11.86 6.39 -30.18
N ARG A 265 -11.12 6.74 -31.24
CA ARG A 265 -10.92 5.86 -32.39
C ARG A 265 -9.49 5.93 -32.90
N TYR A 266 -8.96 4.79 -33.32
CA TYR A 266 -7.69 4.74 -34.04
C TYR A 266 -7.89 5.08 -35.52
N VAL A 267 -7.10 6.02 -36.04
CA VAL A 267 -7.11 6.46 -37.43
C VAL A 267 -5.88 5.90 -38.15
N LYS A 268 -6.06 4.79 -38.87
CA LYS A 268 -4.99 4.09 -39.60
C LYS A 268 -4.20 4.96 -40.57
N ALA A 269 -4.84 5.99 -41.13
CA ALA A 269 -4.23 6.86 -42.13
C ALA A 269 -3.19 7.82 -41.50
N SER A 270 -3.43 8.31 -40.29
CA SER A 270 -2.51 9.21 -39.57
C SER A 270 -1.74 8.51 -38.45
N ASP A 271 -2.04 7.25 -38.15
CA ASP A 271 -1.52 6.49 -37.02
C ASP A 271 -1.79 7.14 -35.64
N GLU A 272 -2.94 7.82 -35.53
CA GLU A 272 -3.31 8.59 -34.34
C GLU A 272 -4.55 8.02 -33.65
N ILE A 273 -4.61 8.22 -32.33
CA ILE A 273 -5.81 8.02 -31.53
C ILE A 273 -6.55 9.34 -31.45
N VAL A 274 -7.74 9.42 -32.03
CA VAL A 274 -8.55 10.63 -32.10
C VAL A 274 -9.72 10.53 -31.13
N ARG A 275 -9.82 11.53 -30.24
CA ARG A 275 -10.92 11.66 -29.27
C ARG A 275 -12.06 12.48 -29.86
N THR A 276 -13.28 12.03 -29.63
CA THR A 276 -14.51 12.74 -29.98
C THR A 276 -15.13 13.26 -28.68
N PRO A 277 -15.36 14.58 -28.54
CA PRO A 277 -15.97 15.13 -27.33
C PRO A 277 -17.47 14.82 -27.26
N LEU A 278 -18.02 14.87 -26.05
CA LEU A 278 -19.46 14.93 -25.81
C LEU A 278 -20.04 16.20 -26.45
N SER A 279 -21.32 16.12 -26.85
CA SER A 279 -22.03 17.32 -27.30
C SER A 279 -22.20 18.29 -26.13
N ALA A 280 -22.27 19.60 -26.41
CA ALA A 280 -22.53 20.60 -25.37
C ALA A 280 -23.86 20.35 -24.63
N THR A 281 -24.84 19.75 -25.30
CA THR A 281 -26.12 19.35 -24.69
C THR A 281 -25.94 18.19 -23.73
N ASP A 282 -25.17 17.16 -24.11
CA ASP A 282 -24.89 16.01 -23.24
C ASP A 282 -24.09 16.41 -22.01
N LEU A 283 -23.05 17.25 -22.17
CA LEU A 283 -22.25 17.77 -21.07
C LEU A 283 -23.11 18.48 -20.03
N LYS A 284 -23.94 19.42 -20.49
CA LYS A 284 -24.87 20.15 -19.62
C LYS A 284 -25.85 19.21 -18.93
N ARG A 285 -26.45 18.27 -19.67
CA ARG A 285 -27.41 17.31 -19.09
C ARG A 285 -26.77 16.48 -18.00
N ARG A 286 -25.62 15.85 -18.29
CA ARG A 286 -24.92 14.93 -17.39
C ARG A 286 -24.45 15.63 -16.12
N TYR A 287 -23.78 16.78 -16.27
CA TYR A 287 -23.30 17.54 -15.12
C TYR A 287 -24.45 18.04 -14.24
N ASN A 288 -25.52 18.59 -14.84
CA ASN A 288 -26.68 19.04 -14.07
C ASN A 288 -27.37 17.87 -13.36
N ASN A 289 -27.43 16.69 -14.00
CA ASN A 289 -27.99 15.48 -13.37
C ASN A 289 -27.12 15.02 -12.20
N ALA A 290 -25.79 15.01 -12.35
CA ALA A 290 -24.87 14.65 -11.27
C ALA A 290 -25.04 15.57 -10.05
N VAL A 291 -25.11 16.90 -10.25
CA VAL A 291 -25.39 17.87 -9.18
C VAL A 291 -26.71 17.57 -8.45
N ASN A 292 -27.76 17.22 -9.21
CA ASN A 292 -29.06 16.88 -8.62
C ASN A 292 -29.00 15.58 -7.82
N GLN A 293 -28.31 14.57 -8.34
CA GLN A 293 -28.15 13.28 -7.67
C GLN A 293 -27.37 13.41 -6.37
N VAL A 294 -26.26 14.15 -6.37
CA VAL A 294 -25.46 14.42 -5.17
C VAL A 294 -26.31 15.00 -4.05
N ALA A 295 -27.13 16.01 -4.34
CA ALA A 295 -27.99 16.62 -3.33
C ALA A 295 -28.97 15.62 -2.68
N LEU A 296 -29.62 14.78 -3.49
CA LEU A 296 -30.55 13.77 -2.99
C LEU A 296 -29.82 12.64 -2.26
N ARG A 297 -28.68 12.22 -2.79
CA ARG A 297 -27.83 11.18 -2.22
C ARG A 297 -27.33 11.57 -0.83
N THR A 298 -26.73 12.74 -0.68
CA THR A 298 -26.26 13.21 0.63
C THR A 298 -27.39 13.30 1.66
N ALA A 299 -28.58 13.78 1.27
CA ALA A 299 -29.73 13.81 2.18
C ALA A 299 -30.20 12.40 2.56
N HIS A 300 -30.22 11.46 1.60
CA HIS A 300 -30.57 10.07 1.84
C HIS A 300 -29.61 9.39 2.82
N GLU A 301 -28.30 9.46 2.56
CA GLU A 301 -27.26 8.87 3.40
C GLU A 301 -27.36 9.38 4.85
N VAL A 302 -27.55 10.69 5.03
CA VAL A 302 -27.70 11.29 6.37
C VAL A 302 -28.93 10.77 7.10
N PHE A 303 -30.10 10.79 6.44
CA PHE A 303 -31.34 10.37 7.10
C PHE A 303 -31.40 8.87 7.35
N GLU A 304 -30.86 8.05 6.44
CA GLU A 304 -30.80 6.59 6.59
C GLU A 304 -29.85 6.19 7.71
N ALA A 305 -28.66 6.80 7.77
CA ALA A 305 -27.67 6.49 8.79
C ALA A 305 -28.08 6.93 10.21
N ASP A 306 -28.92 7.96 10.35
CA ASP A 306 -29.46 8.40 11.64
C ASP A 306 -30.71 7.61 12.04
N ARG A 307 -30.49 6.37 12.50
CA ARG A 307 -31.54 5.43 12.93
C ARG A 307 -32.31 5.84 14.18
N GLU A 308 -31.72 6.70 15.01
CA GLU A 308 -32.34 7.22 16.23
C GLU A 308 -33.22 8.45 15.96
N ALA A 309 -33.29 8.89 14.68
CA ALA A 309 -34.04 10.05 14.22
C ALA A 309 -33.77 11.29 15.08
N VAL A 310 -32.49 11.63 15.25
CA VAL A 310 -32.05 12.83 15.96
C VAL A 310 -32.10 14.07 15.05
N ILE A 311 -31.83 13.89 13.76
CA ILE A 311 -31.88 14.94 12.72
C ILE A 311 -33.29 14.98 12.14
N ASP A 312 -34.00 16.07 12.39
CA ASP A 312 -35.36 16.31 11.88
C ASP A 312 -35.35 16.99 10.52
N ALA A 313 -34.29 17.76 10.20
CA ALA A 313 -34.19 18.46 8.93
C ALA A 313 -32.75 18.54 8.40
N VAL A 314 -32.61 18.63 7.08
CA VAL A 314 -31.35 18.85 6.39
C VAL A 314 -31.45 20.10 5.52
N SER A 315 -30.52 21.03 5.71
CA SER A 315 -30.29 22.20 4.86
C SER A 315 -28.99 22.01 4.07
N LEU A 316 -29.13 21.66 2.80
CA LEU A 316 -28.03 21.30 1.92
C LEU A 316 -27.78 22.38 0.86
N THR A 317 -26.52 22.72 0.61
CA THR A 317 -26.08 23.58 -0.50
C THR A 317 -25.02 22.87 -1.32
N VAL A 318 -25.28 22.61 -2.61
CA VAL A 318 -24.26 22.11 -3.54
C VAL A 318 -23.53 23.30 -4.16
N VAL A 319 -22.20 23.26 -4.10
CA VAL A 319 -21.31 24.31 -4.59
C VAL A 319 -20.29 23.76 -5.57
N ALA A 320 -19.77 24.62 -6.45
CA ALA A 320 -18.60 24.32 -7.26
C ALA A 320 -17.66 25.52 -7.30
N ASP A 321 -16.36 25.24 -7.37
CA ASP A 321 -15.35 26.26 -7.52
C ASP A 321 -15.41 26.91 -8.91
N ALA A 322 -15.19 28.21 -8.92
CA ALA A 322 -15.24 29.07 -10.08
C ALA A 322 -14.14 30.12 -10.01
N VAL A 323 -13.90 30.79 -11.13
CA VAL A 323 -13.12 32.03 -11.18
C VAL A 323 -14.09 33.13 -11.55
N ASP A 324 -14.19 34.16 -10.72
CA ASP A 324 -15.01 35.33 -11.01
C ASP A 324 -14.46 36.05 -12.25
N PRO A 325 -15.22 36.15 -13.35
CA PRO A 325 -14.74 36.76 -14.59
C PRO A 325 -14.47 38.27 -14.47
N ALA A 326 -15.08 38.96 -13.51
CA ALA A 326 -14.86 40.38 -13.29
C ALA A 326 -13.58 40.68 -12.50
N THR A 327 -13.22 39.80 -11.56
CA THR A 327 -12.10 40.02 -10.64
C THR A 327 -10.90 39.10 -10.88
N GLY A 328 -11.09 37.99 -11.60
CA GLY A 328 -10.10 36.93 -11.83
C GLY A 328 -9.74 36.15 -10.56
N ARG A 329 -10.52 36.29 -9.48
CA ARG A 329 -10.27 35.64 -8.19
C ARG A 329 -11.08 34.36 -8.07
N ASP A 330 -10.57 33.43 -7.27
CA ASP A 330 -11.30 32.22 -6.90
C ASP A 330 -12.60 32.61 -6.19
N ALA A 331 -13.67 31.92 -6.56
CA ALA A 331 -15.01 32.11 -6.03
C ALA A 331 -15.72 30.76 -5.95
N THR A 332 -16.71 30.67 -5.08
CA THR A 332 -17.55 29.48 -4.96
C THR A 332 -18.97 29.83 -5.40
N VAL A 333 -19.54 29.03 -6.29
CA VAL A 333 -20.89 29.25 -6.83
C VAL A 333 -21.84 28.21 -6.27
N ALA A 334 -22.88 28.65 -5.58
CA ALA A 334 -24.00 27.80 -5.19
C ALA A 334 -24.80 27.40 -6.43
N LEU A 335 -24.90 26.09 -6.66
CA LEU A 335 -25.59 25.49 -7.82
C LEU A 335 -26.97 24.95 -7.44
N LEU A 336 -27.14 24.52 -6.19
CA LEU A 336 -28.38 23.94 -5.67
C LEU A 336 -28.51 24.21 -4.17
N GLN A 337 -29.71 24.52 -3.70
CA GLN A 337 -30.07 24.59 -2.29
C GLN A 337 -31.34 23.78 -2.04
N LEU A 338 -31.29 22.90 -1.04
CA LEU A 338 -32.39 22.04 -0.60
C LEU A 338 -32.55 22.19 0.90
N ALA A 339 -33.76 22.46 1.37
CA ALA A 339 -34.12 22.37 2.78
C ALA A 339 -35.32 21.44 2.88
N VAL A 340 -35.19 20.35 3.64
CA VAL A 340 -36.22 19.32 3.71
C VAL A 340 -36.23 18.66 5.09
N ASP A 341 -37.42 18.40 5.60
CA ASP A 341 -37.61 17.62 6.83
C ASP A 341 -37.55 16.11 6.53
N ARG A 342 -37.23 15.34 7.57
CA ARG A 342 -37.08 13.88 7.52
C ARG A 342 -38.35 13.19 7.02
N GLU A 343 -39.53 13.58 7.52
CA GLU A 343 -40.79 12.91 7.17
C GLU A 343 -41.09 13.07 5.68
N THR A 344 -41.00 14.30 5.16
CA THR A 344 -41.20 14.61 3.75
C THR A 344 -40.19 13.86 2.87
N PHE A 345 -38.91 13.86 3.24
CA PHE A 345 -37.88 13.21 2.43
C PHE A 345 -38.02 11.68 2.44
N MET A 346 -38.27 11.08 3.60
CA MET A 346 -38.34 9.62 3.75
C MET A 346 -39.63 9.01 3.17
N ALA A 347 -40.63 9.83 2.86
CA ALA A 347 -41.81 9.40 2.11
C ALA A 347 -41.54 9.16 0.62
N LEU A 348 -40.36 9.57 0.10
CA LEU A 348 -39.99 9.40 -1.30
C LEU A 348 -39.44 7.99 -1.57
N ASP A 349 -39.86 7.39 -2.69
CA ASP A 349 -39.23 6.18 -3.23
C ASP A 349 -38.13 6.59 -4.23
N LEU A 350 -36.91 6.84 -3.74
CA LEU A 350 -35.79 7.32 -4.55
C LEU A 350 -35.39 6.35 -5.68
N SER A 351 -35.78 5.08 -5.63
CA SER A 351 -35.49 4.10 -6.68
C SER A 351 -36.30 4.34 -7.98
N ARG A 352 -37.33 5.19 -7.91
CA ARG A 352 -38.30 5.42 -9.01
C ARG A 352 -38.43 6.86 -9.44
N VAL A 353 -37.54 7.74 -8.96
CA VAL A 353 -37.64 9.17 -9.23
C VAL A 353 -36.67 9.65 -10.29
N GLU A 354 -37.05 10.76 -10.91
CA GLU A 354 -36.13 11.59 -11.70
C GLU A 354 -35.58 12.70 -10.79
N PRO A 355 -34.25 12.78 -10.53
CA PRO A 355 -33.67 13.69 -9.54
C PRO A 355 -34.13 15.15 -9.68
N ALA A 356 -34.17 15.65 -10.92
CA ALA A 356 -34.61 17.02 -11.21
C ALA A 356 -36.09 17.26 -10.85
N GLN A 357 -36.96 16.25 -11.03
CA GLN A 357 -38.38 16.37 -10.67
C GLN A 357 -38.58 16.26 -9.16
N THR A 358 -37.80 15.41 -8.47
CA THR A 358 -37.81 15.32 -7.00
C THR A 358 -37.41 16.64 -6.37
N LEU A 359 -36.31 17.24 -6.82
CA LEU A 359 -35.86 18.53 -6.31
C LEU A 359 -36.90 19.64 -6.54
N LYS A 360 -37.58 19.62 -7.69
CA LYS A 360 -38.70 20.54 -7.94
C LYS A 360 -39.88 20.28 -7.00
N HIS A 361 -40.20 19.01 -6.73
CA HIS A 361 -41.26 18.64 -5.78
C HIS A 361 -40.94 19.11 -4.36
N LEU A 362 -39.68 18.95 -3.95
CA LEU A 362 -39.13 19.44 -2.68
C LEU A 362 -38.90 20.96 -2.66
N SER A 363 -39.31 21.69 -3.71
CA SER A 363 -39.13 23.15 -3.83
C SER A 363 -37.68 23.63 -3.68
N ALA A 364 -36.70 22.79 -4.05
CA ALA A 364 -35.30 23.14 -4.04
C ALA A 364 -35.00 24.28 -5.03
N ALA A 365 -34.11 25.19 -4.63
CA ALA A 365 -33.59 26.21 -5.52
C ALA A 365 -32.46 25.62 -6.35
N VAL A 366 -32.66 25.48 -7.66
CA VAL A 366 -31.66 24.91 -8.59
C VAL A 366 -31.21 25.99 -9.58
N SER A 367 -29.91 26.06 -9.85
CA SER A 367 -29.35 26.95 -10.87
C SER A 367 -30.01 26.66 -12.22
N LYS A 368 -30.25 27.72 -13.00
CA LYS A 368 -30.76 27.59 -14.37
C LYS A 368 -29.73 26.93 -15.32
N ASN A 369 -28.45 26.93 -14.94
CA ASN A 369 -27.38 26.33 -15.72
C ASN A 369 -26.17 26.00 -14.82
N PRO A 370 -26.23 24.89 -14.04
CA PRO A 370 -25.13 24.45 -13.19
C PRO A 370 -23.81 24.30 -13.95
N TYR A 371 -23.84 23.67 -15.14
CA TYR A 371 -22.64 23.53 -15.99
C TYR A 371 -22.02 24.87 -16.41
N GLY A 372 -22.82 25.92 -16.54
CA GLY A 372 -22.32 27.28 -16.82
C GLY A 372 -21.94 28.07 -15.59
N LEU A 373 -21.94 27.46 -14.40
CA LEU A 373 -21.68 28.11 -13.11
C LEU A 373 -22.54 29.36 -12.90
N VAL A 374 -23.80 29.31 -13.34
CA VAL A 374 -24.75 30.40 -13.08
C VAL A 374 -25.20 30.29 -11.62
N PRO A 375 -25.02 31.32 -10.78
CA PRO A 375 -25.49 31.28 -9.40
C PRO A 375 -27.00 31.09 -9.29
N LEU A 376 -27.47 30.65 -8.13
CA LEU A 376 -28.90 30.65 -7.81
C LEU A 376 -29.50 32.04 -8.02
N ALA A 377 -30.71 32.09 -8.60
CA ALA A 377 -31.42 33.35 -8.75
C ALA A 377 -31.82 33.86 -7.35
N GLY A 378 -31.18 34.94 -6.89
CA GLY A 378 -31.27 35.36 -5.51
C GLY A 378 -32.69 35.66 -5.04
N THR A 379 -33.07 35.10 -3.89
CA THR A 379 -33.75 35.93 -2.89
C THR A 379 -32.70 36.90 -2.35
N GLY A 380 -32.58 38.06 -3.00
CA GLY A 380 -31.83 39.18 -2.43
C GLY A 380 -32.45 39.55 -1.09
N VAL A 381 -31.74 39.33 0.01
CA VAL A 381 -31.98 40.08 1.23
C VAL A 381 -31.35 41.45 1.01
N ARG A 382 -32.21 42.48 1.06
CA ARG A 382 -31.79 43.88 1.09
C ARG A 382 -30.82 44.09 2.25
N GLY A 383 -29.69 44.71 1.96
CA GLY A 383 -28.84 45.46 2.88
C GLY A 383 -28.35 46.67 2.12
#